data_AF-A0A645EU58-F1
#
_entry.id   AF-A0A645EU58-F1
#
_cell.length_a   1.000
_cell.length_b   1.000
_cell.length_c   1.000
_cell.angle_alpha   90.00
_cell.angle_beta   90.00
_cell.angle_gamma   90.00
#
_symmetry.space_group_name_H-M   'P 1'
#
loop_
_entity.id
_entity.type
_entity.pdbx_description
1 polymer ?
#
loop_
_entity_poly.entity_id
_entity_poly.type
_entity_poly.pdbx_seq_one_letter_code
_entity_poly.pdbx_strand_id
1 'polypeptide(L)' 'MDIPIVATVDTNCDPDEIDHVIPANDDAIRAVKLLTAKMADAVLEGRQGMQVEAAKVAVDTEVIVASEETEE' A
#
# COMPACT_ATOMS: atom_id res chain seq x y z
N MET A 1 -2.05 14.61 -15.27
CA MET A 1 -2.75 13.79 -14.27
C MET A 1 -1.88 12.57 -14.12
N ASP A 2 -1.04 12.52 -13.09
CA ASP A 2 0.01 11.51 -12.88
C ASP A 2 -0.43 10.57 -11.75
N ILE A 3 -1.59 9.95 -11.93
CA ILE A 3 -2.13 9.00 -10.95
C ILE A 3 -1.68 7.60 -11.39
N PRO A 4 -0.96 6.85 -10.55
CA PRO A 4 -0.53 5.49 -10.88
C PRO A 4 -1.74 4.55 -10.99
N ILE A 5 -1.79 3.77 -12.06
CA ILE A 5 -2.90 2.87 -12.40
C ILE A 5 -2.49 1.43 -12.12
N VAL A 6 -3.29 0.76 -11.28
CA VAL A 6 -3.20 -0.68 -11.02
C VAL A 6 -4.48 -1.34 -11.50
N ALA A 7 -4.40 -2.33 -12.38
CA ALA A 7 -5.60 -2.95 -12.96
C ALA A 7 -5.43 -4.45 -13.25
N THR A 8 -6.56 -5.16 -13.20
CA THR A 8 -6.65 -6.55 -13.65
C THR A 8 -6.81 -6.63 -15.15
N VAL A 9 -6.05 -7.50 -15.79
CA VAL A 9 -6.06 -7.68 -17.25
C VAL A 9 -6.29 -9.16 -17.56
N ASP A 10 -7.31 -9.45 -18.39
CA ASP A 10 -7.54 -10.74 -19.04
C ASP A 10 -7.20 -10.64 -20.54
N THR A 11 -7.39 -11.73 -21.29
CA THR A 11 -7.06 -11.91 -22.71
C THR A 11 -7.64 -10.87 -23.67
N ASN A 12 -8.63 -10.09 -23.24
CA ASN A 12 -9.32 -9.07 -24.04
C ASN A 12 -8.97 -7.62 -23.63
N CYS A 13 -8.13 -7.39 -22.62
CA CYS A 13 -7.74 -6.07 -22.16
C CYS A 13 -6.32 -5.70 -22.64
N ASP A 14 -6.12 -4.43 -23.00
CA ASP A 14 -4.83 -3.89 -23.42
C ASP A 14 -4.04 -3.38 -22.20
N PRO A 15 -2.84 -3.91 -21.92
CA PRO A 15 -2.03 -3.51 -20.78
C PRO A 15 -1.22 -2.23 -20.97
N ASP A 16 -1.18 -1.64 -22.17
CA ASP A 16 -0.22 -0.57 -22.50
C ASP A 16 -0.41 0.73 -21.70
N GLU A 17 -1.63 1.00 -21.21
CA GLU A 17 -1.96 2.20 -20.42
C GLU A 17 -1.89 1.98 -18.89
N ILE A 18 -1.42 0.82 -18.43
CA ILE A 18 -1.46 0.40 -17.02
C ILE A 18 -0.04 0.35 -16.44
N ASP A 19 0.22 1.07 -15.36
CA ASP A 19 1.54 1.08 -14.70
C ASP A 19 1.85 -0.25 -13.99
N HIS A 20 0.83 -0.85 -13.39
CA HIS A 20 0.94 -2.12 -12.66
C HIS A 20 -0.17 -3.10 -13.05
N VAL A 21 0.20 -4.06 -13.90
CA VAL A 21 -0.72 -5.06 -14.46
C VAL A 21 -0.83 -6.29 -13.55
N ILE A 22 -2.06 -6.70 -13.25
CA ILE A 22 -2.37 -7.95 -12.53
C ILE A 22 -3.07 -8.91 -13.50
N PRO A 23 -2.40 -9.95 -14.03
CA PRO A 23 -3.06 -10.93 -14.89
C PRO A 23 -4.06 -11.76 -14.08
N ALA A 24 -5.35 -11.65 -14.41
CA ALA A 24 -6.44 -12.33 -13.71
C ALA A 24 -7.69 -12.43 -14.59
N ASN A 25 -8.54 -13.42 -14.32
CA ASN A 25 -9.86 -13.53 -14.95
C ASN A 25 -10.84 -12.56 -14.24
N ASP A 26 -11.22 -11.50 -14.94
CA ASP A 26 -12.12 -10.45 -14.45
C ASP A 26 -13.61 -10.81 -14.59
N ASP A 27 -13.96 -11.72 -15.49
CA ASP A 27 -15.32 -12.27 -15.64
C ASP A 27 -15.78 -13.08 -14.42
N ALA A 28 -14.83 -13.69 -13.69
CA ALA A 28 -15.13 -14.55 -12.57
C ALA A 28 -15.36 -13.76 -11.27
N ILE A 29 -16.61 -13.71 -10.81
CA ILE A 29 -16.98 -13.05 -9.54
C ILE A 29 -16.14 -13.51 -8.34
N ARG A 30 -15.74 -14.78 -8.31
CA ARG A 30 -14.88 -15.32 -7.23
C ARG A 30 -13.47 -14.76 -7.29
N ALA A 31 -12.92 -14.57 -8.50
CA ALA A 31 -11.59 -14.00 -8.70
C ALA A 31 -11.58 -12.52 -8.31
N VAL A 32 -12.56 -11.74 -8.79
CA VAL A 32 -12.72 -10.32 -8.42
C VAL A 32 -12.88 -10.16 -6.91
N LYS A 33 -13.74 -10.96 -6.26
CA LYS A 33 -13.92 -10.93 -4.80
C LYS A 33 -12.63 -11.25 -4.04
N LEU A 34 -11.89 -12.27 -4.48
CA LEU A 34 -10.63 -12.65 -3.84
C LEU A 34 -9.60 -11.52 -3.95
N LEU A 35 -9.44 -10.95 -5.14
CA LEU A 35 -8.45 -9.90 -5.38
C LEU A 35 -8.80 -8.63 -4.61
N THR A 36 -10.03 -8.15 -4.73
CA THR A 36 -10.48 -6.94 -4.02
C THR A 36 -10.40 -7.09 -2.50
N ALA A 37 -10.74 -8.26 -1.94
CA ALA A 37 -10.56 -8.53 -0.51
C ALA A 37 -9.08 -8.45 -0.10
N LYS A 38 -8.18 -9.07 -0.88
CA LYS A 38 -6.74 -9.00 -0.60
C LYS A 38 -6.16 -7.60 -0.74
N MET A 39 -6.64 -6.81 -1.69
CA MET A 39 -6.25 -5.40 -1.81
C MET A 39 -6.75 -4.58 -0.62
N ALA A 40 -7.97 -4.84 -0.13
CA ALA A 40 -8.48 -4.19 1.07
C ALA A 40 -7.64 -4.54 2.31
N ASP A 41 -7.29 -5.82 2.50
CA ASP A 41 -6.39 -6.27 3.57
C ASP A 41 -5.05 -5.54 3.50
N ALA A 42 -4.43 -5.50 2.32
CA ALA A 42 -3.14 -4.83 2.11
C ALA A 42 -3.18 -3.32 2.40
N VAL A 43 -4.28 -2.64 2.05
CA VAL A 43 -4.46 -1.21 2.38
C VAL A 43 -4.61 -1.01 3.89
N LEU A 44 -5.33 -1.89 4.58
CA LEU A 44 -5.47 -1.84 6.03
C LEU A 44 -4.13 -2.07 6.74
N GLU A 45 -3.38 -3.09 6.31
CA GLU A 45 -2.03 -3.37 6.81
C GLU A 45 -1.09 -2.20 6.56
N GLY A 46 -1.10 -1.63 5.35
CA GLY A 46 -0.28 -0.45 5.00
C GLY A 46 -0.61 0.78 5.86
N ARG A 47 -1.90 1.01 6.15
CA ARG A 47 -2.32 2.12 7.04
C ARG A 47 -1.92 1.90 8.49
N GLN A 48 -1.96 0.66 8.99
CA GLN A 48 -1.49 0.32 10.33
C GLN A 48 0.04 0.43 10.41
N GLY A 49 0.75 -0.09 9.41
CA GLY A 49 2.20 0.02 9.29
C GLY A 49 2.70 1.47 9.26
N MET A 50 2.02 2.35 8.52
CA MET A 50 2.32 3.79 8.52
C MET A 50 2.12 4.46 9.89
N GLN A 51 1.09 4.06 10.65
CA GLN A 51 0.91 4.58 12.01
C GLN A 51 2.02 4.09 12.95
N VAL A 52 2.45 2.84 12.79
CA VAL A 52 3.55 2.27 13.57
C VAL A 52 4.89 2.91 13.19
N GLU A 53 5.16 3.14 11.90
CA GLU A 53 6.36 3.87 11.48
C GLU A 53 6.33 5.33 11.92
N ALA A 54 5.23 6.04 11.75
CA ALA A 54 5.10 7.42 12.22
C ALA A 54 5.25 7.53 13.74
N ALA A 55 4.68 6.59 14.50
CA ALA A 55 4.86 6.51 15.95
C ALA A 55 6.28 6.15 16.34
N LYS A 56 6.95 5.23 15.61
CA LYS A 56 8.37 4.91 15.83
C LYS A 56 9.26 6.11 15.55
N VAL A 57 9.05 6.82 14.45
CA VAL A 57 9.81 8.03 14.11
C VAL A 57 9.61 9.12 15.18
N ALA A 58 8.39 9.28 15.71
CA ALA A 58 8.13 10.21 16.80
C ALA A 58 8.85 9.80 18.10
N VAL A 59 8.80 8.53 18.47
CA VAL A 59 9.51 8.01 19.67
C VAL A 59 11.01 8.10 19.51
N ASP A 60 11.56 7.72 18.35
CA ASP A 60 12.99 7.81 18.07
C ASP A 60 13.45 9.28 18.08
N THR A 61 12.63 10.21 17.57
CA THR A 61 12.91 11.65 17.65
C THR A 61 12.91 12.13 19.10
N GLU A 62 11.88 11.81 19.89
CA GLU A 62 11.78 12.22 21.31
C GLU A 62 12.94 11.67 22.17
N VAL A 63 13.40 10.45 21.90
CA VAL A 63 14.55 9.85 22.60
C VAL A 63 15.86 10.54 22.25
N ILE A 64 16.03 10.98 21.00
CA ILE A 64 17.22 11.72 20.57
C ILE A 64 17.26 13.10 21.24
N VAL A 65 16.16 13.88 21.22
CA VAL A 65 16.14 15.20 21.87
C VAL A 65 16.32 15.12 23.39
N ALA A 66 15.74 14.11 24.05
CA ALA A 66 15.91 13.92 25.49
C ALA A 66 17.37 13.59 25.87
N SER A 67 18.10 12.90 24.99
CA SER A 67 19.54 12.62 25.19
C SER A 67 20.43 13.83 24.95
N GLU A 68 20.03 14.76 24.08
CA GLU A 68 20.76 16.00 23.81
C GLU A 68 20.54 17.05 24.92
N GLU A 69 19.36 17.10 25.55
CA GLU A 69 19.09 18.04 26.67
C GLU A 69 19.73 17.63 28.01
N THR A 70 20.28 16.42 28.14
CA THR A 70 20.96 15.96 29.37
C THR A 70 22.47 16.18 29.37
N GLU A 71 23.05 16.67 28.28
CA GLU A 71 24.49 16.93 28.16
C GLU A 71 24.91 18.41 28.36
N GLU A 72 23.99 19.31 28.74
CA GLU A 72 24.31 20.69 29.19
C GLU A 72 24.20 20.88 30.72
#